data_AF-A0A973XG23-F1
#
_entry.id   AF-A0A973XG23-F1
#
_cell.length_a   1.000
_cell.length_b   1.000
_cell.length_c   1.000
_cell.angle_alpha   90.00
_cell.angle_beta   90.00
_cell.angle_gamma   90.00
#
_symmetry.space_group_name_H-M   'P 1'
#
loop_
_entity.id
_entity.type
_entity.pdbx_description
1 polymer ?
#
loop_
_entity_poly.entity_id
_entity_poly.type
_entity_poly.pdbx_seq_one_letter_code
_entity_poly.pdbx_strand_id
1 'polypeptide(L)'
;QQDVAEEVGDFVLQRADGLFAYQLAVVVDDAAQGISHTVRGEDLSDNTARQILLQQALGYPTLQYLHTPLVLAADGQKLSKQNGAQALNTATPEAAVTALNEAALALGLQRCGTRDNRGIALVAWVEQWRATLQSANT
;
A
#
# COMPACT_ATOMS: atom_id res chain seq x y z
N GLN A 1 -14.79 -7.43 22.09
CA GLN A 1 -14.70 -5.99 21.82
C GLN A 1 -13.31 -5.58 22.24
N GLN A 2 -12.40 -5.32 21.30
CA GLN A 2 -11.03 -4.92 21.62
C GLN A 2 -11.03 -3.43 21.97
N ASP A 3 -10.43 -3.08 23.11
CA ASP A 3 -10.25 -1.69 23.51
C ASP A 3 -9.01 -1.14 22.79
N VAL A 4 -9.26 -0.32 21.78
CA VAL A 4 -8.21 0.29 20.96
C VAL A 4 -7.31 1.18 21.81
N ALA A 5 -7.79 1.78 22.90
CA ALA A 5 -6.96 2.61 23.76
C ALA A 5 -5.91 1.80 24.53
N GLU A 6 -6.25 0.57 24.97
CA GLU A 6 -5.31 -0.32 25.66
C GLU A 6 -4.31 -0.98 24.71
N GLU A 7 -4.71 -1.36 23.50
CA GLU A 7 -3.82 -2.04 22.54
C GLU A 7 -2.92 -1.07 21.75
N VAL A 8 -3.40 0.16 21.51
CA VAL A 8 -2.68 1.17 20.71
C VAL A 8 -1.86 2.11 21.59
N GLY A 9 -2.39 2.54 22.74
CA GLY A 9 -1.75 3.48 23.65
C GLY A 9 -1.50 4.87 23.05
N ASP A 10 -0.98 5.79 23.86
CA ASP A 10 -0.65 7.16 23.45
C ASP A 10 0.46 7.18 22.39
N PHE A 11 0.33 8.10 21.42
CA PHE A 11 1.34 8.30 20.39
C PHE A 11 1.56 9.77 20.06
N VAL A 12 2.77 10.07 19.60
CA VAL A 12 3.23 11.42 19.30
C VAL A 12 2.51 11.95 18.06
N LEU A 13 1.93 13.15 18.17
CA LEU A 13 1.34 13.90 17.04
C LEU A 13 2.24 15.03 16.54
N GLN A 14 2.97 15.67 17.46
CA GLN A 14 4.02 16.63 17.15
C GLN A 14 5.26 16.30 17.97
N ARG A 15 6.40 16.20 17.30
CA ARG A 15 7.69 15.91 17.91
C ARG A 15 8.25 17.17 18.56
N ALA A 16 9.17 16.98 19.51
CA ALA A 16 9.81 18.09 20.22
C ALA A 16 10.62 19.04 19.31
N ASP A 17 11.06 18.57 18.14
CA ASP A 17 11.72 19.39 17.11
C ASP A 17 10.72 20.17 16.23
N GLY A 18 9.43 20.15 16.57
CA GLY A 18 8.36 20.90 15.91
C GLY A 18 7.73 20.17 14.73
N LEU A 19 8.29 19.06 14.27
CA LEU A 19 7.76 18.30 13.13
C LEU A 19 6.52 17.49 13.52
N PHE A 20 5.49 17.53 12.69
CA PHE A 20 4.31 16.68 12.86
C PHE A 20 4.63 15.22 12.53
N ALA A 21 4.08 14.31 13.33
CA ALA A 21 4.21 12.89 13.11
C ALA A 21 3.41 12.46 11.89
N TYR A 22 3.89 11.40 11.23
CA TYR A 22 3.23 10.81 10.06
C TYR A 22 1.73 10.52 10.29
N GLN A 23 1.37 10.07 11.51
CA GLN A 23 -0.02 9.74 11.84
C GLN A 23 -0.97 10.93 11.67
N LEU A 24 -0.56 12.12 12.14
CA LEU A 24 -1.38 13.32 12.03
C LEU A 24 -1.37 13.86 10.61
N ALA A 25 -0.19 13.93 9.99
CA ALA A 25 -0.03 14.47 8.65
C ALA A 25 -0.90 13.72 7.63
N VAL A 26 -0.82 12.37 7.62
CA VAL A 26 -1.58 11.57 6.65
C VAL A 26 -3.09 11.71 6.84
N VAL A 27 -3.58 11.75 8.08
CA VAL A 27 -5.02 11.86 8.36
C VAL A 27 -5.59 13.20 7.91
N VAL A 28 -4.86 14.29 8.17
CA VAL A 28 -5.29 15.63 7.78
C VAL A 28 -5.22 15.79 6.26
N ASP A 29 -4.16 15.32 5.61
CA ASP A 29 -4.00 15.43 4.17
C ASP A 29 -5.03 14.59 3.40
N ASP A 30 -5.27 13.34 3.83
CA ASP A 30 -6.27 12.46 3.21
C ASP A 30 -7.68 13.07 3.30
N ALA A 31 -8.02 13.64 4.47
CA ALA A 31 -9.30 14.32 4.67
C ALA A 31 -9.41 15.59 3.81
N ALA A 32 -8.36 16.41 3.74
CA ALA A 32 -8.32 17.62 2.93
C ALA A 32 -8.43 17.33 1.42
N GLN A 33 -7.90 16.19 0.97
CA GLN A 33 -7.95 15.74 -0.42
C GLN A 33 -9.22 14.95 -0.77
N GLY A 34 -10.06 14.61 0.20
CA GLY A 34 -11.26 13.81 -0.01
C GLY A 34 -10.97 12.37 -0.42
N ILE A 35 -9.85 11.81 0.06
CA ILE A 35 -9.54 10.39 -0.15
C ILE A 35 -10.65 9.54 0.48
N SER A 36 -11.03 8.46 -0.22
CA SER A 36 -12.04 7.50 0.26
C SER A 36 -11.45 6.10 0.50
N HIS A 37 -10.39 5.76 -0.25
CA HIS A 37 -9.73 4.46 -0.19
C HIS A 37 -8.21 4.67 -0.16
N THR A 38 -7.54 4.03 0.79
CA THR A 38 -6.09 4.03 0.91
C THR A 38 -5.56 2.66 0.54
N VAL A 39 -4.75 2.59 -0.51
CA VAL A 39 -4.05 1.37 -0.93
C VAL A 39 -2.56 1.55 -0.67
N ARG A 40 -1.97 0.75 0.22
CA ARG A 40 -0.56 0.88 0.66
C ARG A 40 0.05 -0.45 1.09
N GLY A 41 1.34 -0.48 1.36
CA GLY A 41 2.03 -1.69 1.85
C GLY A 41 1.56 -2.15 3.23
N GLU A 42 1.54 -3.46 3.45
CA GLU A 42 1.20 -4.11 4.73
C GLU A 42 2.11 -3.70 5.89
N ASP A 43 3.29 -3.16 5.62
CA ASP A 43 4.17 -2.59 6.65
C ASP A 43 3.62 -1.33 7.33
N LEU A 44 2.54 -0.76 6.80
CA LEU A 44 1.81 0.34 7.43
C LEU A 44 0.50 -0.11 8.09
N SER A 45 0.20 -1.40 8.13
CA SER A 45 -1.06 -1.94 8.66
C SER A 45 -1.25 -1.56 10.15
N ASP A 46 -0.22 -1.69 10.97
CA ASP A 46 -0.23 -1.33 12.40
C ASP A 46 -0.58 0.15 12.66
N ASN A 47 -0.32 1.04 11.70
CA ASN A 47 -0.66 2.45 11.82
C ASN A 47 -2.15 2.73 11.61
N THR A 48 -2.87 1.79 11.00
CA THR A 48 -4.26 1.99 10.58
C THR A 48 -5.18 2.25 11.77
N ALA A 49 -5.04 1.48 12.85
CA ALA A 49 -5.83 1.68 14.06
C ALA A 49 -5.63 3.09 14.66
N ARG A 50 -4.38 3.56 14.74
CA ARG A 50 -4.03 4.92 15.20
C ARG A 50 -4.67 6.01 14.32
N GLN A 51 -4.63 5.81 13.01
CA GLN A 51 -5.16 6.78 12.05
C GLN A 51 -6.69 6.82 12.07
N ILE A 52 -7.36 5.68 12.23
CA ILE A 52 -8.82 5.62 12.41
C ILE A 52 -9.24 6.36 13.68
N LEU A 53 -8.53 6.16 14.79
CA LEU A 53 -8.80 6.90 16.03
C LEU A 53 -8.66 8.42 15.82
N LEU A 54 -7.61 8.87 15.12
CA LEU A 54 -7.44 10.28 14.80
C LEU A 54 -8.53 10.83 13.89
N GLN A 55 -8.94 10.08 12.86
CA GLN A 55 -10.04 10.47 11.99
C GLN A 55 -11.31 10.70 12.79
N GLN A 56 -11.65 9.77 13.70
CA GLN A 56 -12.82 9.89 14.57
C GLN A 56 -12.71 11.09 15.52
N ALA A 57 -11.54 11.29 16.14
CA ALA A 57 -11.31 12.41 17.05
C ALA A 57 -11.42 13.78 16.34
N LEU A 58 -11.02 13.86 15.07
CA LEU A 58 -11.09 15.07 14.25
C LEU A 58 -12.42 15.23 13.48
N GLY A 59 -13.33 14.26 13.59
CA GLY A 59 -14.63 14.28 12.90
C GLY A 59 -14.53 14.00 11.39
N TYR A 60 -13.46 13.36 10.94
CA TYR A 60 -13.28 12.95 9.55
C TYR A 60 -13.90 11.57 9.27
N PRO A 61 -14.31 11.30 8.02
CA PRO A 61 -14.82 9.98 7.65
C PRO A 61 -13.72 8.93 7.78
N THR A 62 -14.10 7.73 8.23
CA THR A 62 -13.20 6.57 8.22
C THR A 62 -13.01 6.07 6.80
N LEU A 63 -11.75 5.95 6.38
CA LEU A 63 -11.39 5.47 5.04
C LEU A 63 -11.54 3.96 4.91
N GLN A 64 -11.62 3.50 3.66
CA GLN A 64 -11.46 2.08 3.34
C GLN A 64 -9.97 1.78 3.12
N TYR A 65 -9.47 0.71 3.72
CA TYR A 65 -8.05 0.36 3.67
C TYR A 65 -7.82 -0.95 2.92
N LEU A 66 -6.85 -0.94 2.01
CA LEU A 66 -6.30 -2.14 1.39
C LEU A 66 -4.78 -2.15 1.58
N HIS A 67 -4.28 -3.24 2.17
CA HIS A 67 -2.86 -3.44 2.38
C HIS A 67 -2.32 -4.46 1.38
N THR A 68 -1.39 -4.04 0.51
CA THR A 68 -0.72 -4.93 -0.44
C THR A 68 0.34 -5.76 0.28
N PRO A 69 0.51 -7.05 -0.08
CA PRO A 69 1.42 -7.95 0.60
C PRO A 69 2.87 -7.47 0.53
N LEU A 70 3.67 -7.82 1.53
CA LEU A 70 5.11 -7.59 1.49
C LEU A 70 5.76 -8.45 0.41
N VAL A 71 6.63 -7.83 -0.39
CA VAL A 71 7.50 -8.57 -1.30
C VAL A 71 8.63 -9.19 -0.48
N LEU A 72 8.77 -10.51 -0.56
CA LEU A 72 9.82 -11.26 0.11
C LEU A 72 10.91 -11.67 -0.89
N ALA A 73 12.16 -11.69 -0.44
CA ALA A 73 13.27 -12.29 -1.16
C ALA A 73 13.18 -13.82 -1.15
N ALA A 74 14.01 -14.49 -1.96
CA ALA A 74 14.01 -15.95 -2.07
C ALA A 74 14.31 -16.67 -0.75
N ASP A 75 14.96 -16.00 0.19
CA ASP A 75 15.25 -16.47 1.56
C ASP A 75 14.10 -16.20 2.56
N GLY A 76 12.98 -15.64 2.09
CA GLY A 76 11.80 -15.31 2.88
C GLY A 76 11.91 -13.99 3.65
N GLN A 77 13.02 -13.26 3.55
CA GLN A 77 13.15 -11.96 4.22
C GLN A 77 12.42 -10.85 3.46
N LYS A 78 11.95 -9.82 4.18
CA LYS A 78 11.38 -8.62 3.56
C LYS A 78 12.41 -8.02 2.60
N LEU A 79 12.00 -7.81 1.36
CA LEU A 79 12.82 -7.15 0.36
C LEU A 79 12.99 -5.68 0.79
N SER A 80 14.20 -5.31 1.18
CA SER A 80 14.51 -3.97 1.68
C SER A 80 15.81 -3.47 1.08
N LYS A 81 15.96 -2.15 0.98
CA LYS A 81 17.22 -1.53 0.53
C LYS A 81 18.40 -1.91 1.44
N GLN A 82 18.13 -2.18 2.72
CA GLN A 82 19.13 -2.64 3.68
C GLN A 82 19.56 -4.09 3.40
N ASN A 83 18.69 -4.92 2.84
CA ASN A 83 18.94 -6.32 2.49
C ASN A 83 19.46 -6.49 1.05
N GLY A 84 19.98 -5.43 0.43
CA GLY A 84 20.55 -5.50 -0.91
C GLY A 84 19.53 -5.68 -2.04
N ALA A 85 18.27 -5.30 -1.82
CA ALA A 85 17.27 -5.27 -2.88
C ALA A 85 17.78 -4.45 -4.07
N GLN A 86 17.90 -5.11 -5.23
CA GLN A 86 18.34 -4.44 -6.45
C GLN A 86 17.31 -3.38 -6.84
N ALA A 87 17.80 -2.22 -7.29
CA ALA A 87 16.91 -1.20 -7.83
C ALA A 87 16.16 -1.76 -9.05
N LEU A 88 14.90 -1.34 -9.21
CA LEU A 88 14.11 -1.69 -10.40
C LEU A 88 14.86 -1.27 -11.66
N ASN A 89 15.14 -2.22 -12.56
CA ASN A 89 15.74 -1.92 -13.84
C ASN A 89 14.64 -1.52 -14.84
N THR A 90 14.55 -0.23 -15.13
CA THR A 90 13.62 0.32 -16.11
C THR A 90 14.34 0.99 -17.29
N ALA A 91 15.60 0.60 -17.55
CA ALA A 91 16.46 1.25 -18.53
C ALA A 91 16.01 1.04 -19.99
N THR A 92 15.32 -0.07 -20.28
CA THR A 92 14.73 -0.35 -21.58
C THR A 92 13.24 -0.68 -21.44
N PRO A 93 12.44 -0.54 -22.51
CA PRO A 93 11.04 -0.98 -22.50
C PRO A 93 10.87 -2.44 -22.06
N GLU A 94 11.76 -3.33 -22.49
CA GLU A 94 11.75 -4.75 -22.13
C GLU A 94 12.02 -4.93 -20.64
N ALA A 95 13.04 -4.26 -20.10
CA ALA A 95 13.36 -4.32 -18.67
C ALA A 95 12.20 -3.78 -17.81
N ALA A 96 11.57 -2.69 -18.25
CA ALA A 96 10.39 -2.15 -17.57
C ALA A 96 9.19 -3.11 -17.61
N VAL A 97 8.95 -3.80 -18.73
CA VAL A 97 7.90 -4.82 -18.82
C VAL A 97 8.20 -6.03 -17.93
N THR A 98 9.46 -6.45 -17.81
CA THR A 98 9.87 -7.48 -16.86
C THR A 98 9.56 -7.05 -15.41
N ALA A 99 9.95 -5.85 -15.02
CA ALA A 99 9.68 -5.31 -13.69
C ALA A 99 8.17 -5.21 -13.39
N LEU A 100 7.36 -4.77 -14.37
CA LEU A 100 5.90 -4.72 -14.22
C LEU A 100 5.28 -6.12 -14.06
N ASN A 101 5.79 -7.11 -14.80
CA ASN A 101 5.35 -8.50 -14.68
C ASN A 101 5.70 -9.11 -13.32
N GLU A 102 6.85 -8.76 -12.74
CA GLU A 102 7.23 -9.17 -11.38
C GLU A 102 6.31 -8.53 -10.34
N ALA A 103 6.01 -7.24 -10.48
CA ALA A 103 5.06 -6.54 -9.60
C ALA A 103 3.64 -7.13 -9.72
N ALA A 104 3.18 -7.45 -10.93
CA ALA A 104 1.89 -8.09 -11.16
C ALA A 104 1.80 -9.44 -10.43
N LEU A 105 2.83 -10.28 -10.55
CA LEU A 105 2.88 -11.56 -9.83
C LEU A 105 2.87 -11.38 -8.31
N ALA A 106 3.59 -10.40 -7.77
CA ALA A 106 3.61 -10.11 -6.34
C ALA A 106 2.21 -9.70 -5.82
N LEU A 107 1.37 -9.14 -6.69
CA LEU A 107 -0.03 -8.81 -6.41
C LEU A 107 -1.01 -9.96 -6.72
N GLY A 108 -0.52 -11.14 -7.10
CA GLY A 108 -1.35 -12.29 -7.47
C GLY A 108 -1.95 -12.22 -8.88
N LEU A 109 -1.50 -11.29 -9.71
CA LEU A 109 -1.95 -11.11 -11.10
C LEU A 109 -1.08 -11.94 -12.06
N GLN A 110 -1.65 -12.30 -13.22
CA GLN A 110 -0.94 -13.04 -14.26
C GLN A 110 -0.01 -12.14 -15.07
N ARG A 111 1.08 -12.72 -15.59
CA ARG A 111 2.00 -12.01 -16.49
C ARG A 111 1.34 -11.66 -17.82
N CYS A 112 1.65 -10.49 -18.35
CA CYS A 112 1.37 -10.12 -19.75
C CYS A 112 2.65 -10.28 -20.59
N GLY A 113 2.51 -10.71 -21.84
CA GLY A 113 3.64 -11.04 -22.71
C GLY A 113 4.48 -9.82 -23.07
N THR A 114 5.73 -10.03 -23.48
CA THR A 114 6.64 -8.95 -23.91
C THR A 114 6.25 -8.30 -25.24
N ARG A 115 5.33 -8.92 -25.99
CA ARG A 115 4.73 -8.33 -27.20
C ARG A 115 3.57 -7.39 -26.88
N ASP A 116 3.04 -7.45 -25.66
CA ASP A 116 1.96 -6.59 -25.23
C ASP A 116 2.55 -5.22 -24.93
N ASN A 117 2.07 -4.19 -25.62
CA ASN A 117 2.45 -2.84 -25.24
C ASN A 117 1.95 -2.56 -23.81
N ARG A 118 2.60 -1.62 -23.10
CA ARG A 118 2.27 -1.28 -21.70
C ARG A 118 0.79 -0.96 -21.48
N GLY A 119 0.11 -0.41 -22.47
CA GLY A 119 -1.33 -0.09 -22.40
C GLY A 119 -2.19 -1.36 -22.38
N ILE A 120 -1.89 -2.33 -23.24
CA ILE A 120 -2.59 -3.63 -23.29
C ILE A 120 -2.40 -4.38 -21.97
N ALA A 121 -1.16 -4.43 -21.46
CA ALA A 121 -0.86 -5.06 -20.18
C ALA A 121 -1.61 -4.39 -19.01
N LEU A 122 -1.67 -3.05 -18.98
CA LEU A 122 -2.42 -2.32 -17.96
C LEU A 122 -3.91 -2.65 -17.98
N VAL A 123 -4.54 -2.66 -19.16
CA VAL A 123 -5.95 -3.03 -19.30
C VAL A 123 -6.20 -4.45 -18.80
N ALA A 124 -5.33 -5.39 -19.19
CA ALA A 124 -5.44 -6.77 -18.74
C ALA A 124 -5.30 -6.93 -17.21
N TRP A 125 -4.36 -6.22 -16.58
CA TRP A 125 -4.19 -6.26 -15.13
C TRP A 125 -5.33 -5.58 -14.37
N VAL A 126 -5.89 -4.48 -14.91
CA VAL A 126 -7.07 -3.83 -14.32
C VAL A 126 -8.26 -4.77 -14.30
N GLU A 127 -8.51 -5.51 -15.39
CA GLU A 127 -9.59 -6.50 -15.43
C GLU A 127 -9.36 -7.67 -14.46
N GLN A 128 -8.12 -8.18 -14.39
CA GLN A 128 -7.78 -9.22 -13.41
C GLN A 128 -7.98 -8.75 -11.97
N TRP A 129 -7.51 -7.55 -11.63
CA TRP A 129 -7.68 -6.94 -10.31
C TRP A 129 -9.16 -6.68 -9.98
N ARG A 130 -9.95 -6.26 -10.96
CA ARG A 130 -11.41 -6.11 -10.77
C ARG A 130 -12.04 -7.45 -10.39
N ALA A 131 -11.64 -8.54 -11.06
CA ALA A 131 -12.14 -9.87 -10.76
C ALA A 131 -11.75 -10.35 -9.34
N THR A 132 -10.54 -10.02 -8.86
CA THR A 132 -10.13 -10.40 -7.49
C THR A 132 -10.91 -9.67 -6.40
N LEU A 133 -11.31 -8.41 -6.64
CA LEU A 133 -12.17 -7.68 -5.70
C LEU A 133 -13.61 -8.20 -5.67
N GLN A 134 -14.12 -8.71 -6.79
CA GLN A 134 -15.46 -9.29 -6.86
C GLN A 134 -15.54 -10.65 -6.17
N SER A 135 -14.50 -11.48 -6.30
CA SER A 135 -14.45 -12.78 -5.64
C SER A 135 -14.23 -12.69 -4.12
N ALA A 136 -13.63 -11.61 -3.62
CA ALA A 136 -13.45 -11.37 -2.17
C ALA A 136 -14.73 -10.91 -1.45
N ASN A 137 -15.76 -10.49 -2.20
CA ASN A 137 -17.05 -10.01 -1.68
C ASN A 137 -18.18 -11.06 -1.77
N THR A 138 -17.85 -12.33 -2.08
CA THR A 138 -18.79 -13.46 -2.14
C THR A 138 -18.43 -14.48 -1.06
#